data_AF-A0A1J5STZ9-F1
#
_entry.id   AF-A0A1J5STZ9-F1
#
_cell.length_a   1.000
_cell.length_b   1.000
_cell.length_c   1.000
_cell.angle_alpha   90.00
_cell.angle_beta   90.00
_cell.angle_gamma   90.00
#
_symmetry.space_group_name_H-M   'P 1'
#
loop_
_entity.id
_entity.type
_entity.pdbx_description
1 polymer ?
#
loop_
_entity_poly.entity_id
_entity_poly.type
_entity_poly.pdbx_seq_one_letter_code
_entity_poly.pdbx_strand_id
1 'polypeptide(L)'
;MTSQLLYMKRILFFVLIAIVFTACNNNNSNSNNSEPVNNGIKPPVTLGIQILDMYPHDTTSFTEGLECRDTVLYESSGLKGKSKLSKIALRSGKALRQLDLAKEYFGEGITILNGKIYQLTWQEHKCFVYDFKTFDKIGEFNYEGEGWGMTNDGKHLIMDNGNNNLYFRDPETFKIVNTIGVIDNNGPLDSINELEFVDGFIYANIWMTNYIVKIDPVSGQVVAKADLTDLINRYVPSTLPAETDGSYPNGICYDHINNQFYITGKLWPKIFVVRFF
;
A
#
# COMPACT_ATOMS: atom_id res chain seq x y z
N MET A 1 -46.85 -36.03 -13.11
CA MET A 1 -48.05 -35.66 -12.34
C MET A 1 -47.84 -36.18 -10.92
N THR A 2 -47.55 -35.26 -10.00
CA THR A 2 -47.56 -35.35 -8.52
C THR A 2 -47.82 -36.70 -7.86
N SER A 3 -46.86 -37.21 -7.09
CA SER A 3 -46.95 -37.34 -5.62
C SER A 3 -45.77 -38.12 -5.05
N GLN A 4 -45.45 -37.79 -3.80
CA GLN A 4 -44.35 -38.21 -2.94
C GLN A 4 -44.15 -39.74 -2.85
N LEU A 5 -42.90 -40.20 -2.66
CA LEU A 5 -42.55 -41.18 -1.61
C LEU A 5 -41.02 -41.31 -1.46
N LEU A 6 -40.52 -40.96 -0.27
CA LEU A 6 -39.29 -41.54 0.28
C LEU A 6 -39.52 -43.06 0.47
N TYR A 7 -38.55 -43.91 0.15
CA TYR A 7 -37.83 -44.72 1.15
C TYR A 7 -36.74 -45.61 0.51
N MET A 8 -35.66 -45.73 1.28
CA MET A 8 -34.43 -46.48 1.03
C MET A 8 -34.62 -47.96 0.65
N LYS A 9 -33.75 -48.44 -0.24
CA LYS A 9 -32.92 -49.67 -0.13
C LYS A 9 -32.58 -50.20 -1.53
N ARG A 10 -31.29 -50.44 -1.79
CA ARG A 10 -30.77 -51.58 -2.57
C ARG A 10 -29.24 -51.52 -2.55
N ILE A 11 -28.62 -52.30 -1.66
CA ILE A 11 -28.23 -53.71 -1.83
C ILE A 11 -26.98 -53.83 -2.70
N LEU A 12 -25.90 -54.07 -1.97
CA LEU A 12 -24.64 -54.71 -2.37
C LEU A 12 -24.89 -55.84 -3.37
N PHE A 13 -24.17 -55.82 -4.50
CA PHE A 13 -23.90 -57.04 -5.26
C PHE A 13 -22.43 -57.06 -5.67
N PHE A 14 -21.69 -57.96 -5.03
CA PHE A 14 -20.34 -58.37 -5.40
C PHE A 14 -20.41 -59.17 -6.70
N VAL A 15 -19.58 -58.83 -7.68
CA VAL A 15 -19.08 -59.80 -8.66
C VAL A 15 -17.57 -59.67 -8.74
N LEU A 16 -16.94 -60.78 -8.42
CA LEU A 16 -15.51 -61.06 -8.42
C LEU A 16 -15.04 -61.23 -9.86
N ILE A 17 -14.09 -60.40 -10.32
CA ILE A 17 -13.27 -60.72 -11.50
C ILE A 17 -11.82 -60.53 -11.09
N ALA A 18 -11.14 -61.66 -10.95
CA ALA A 18 -9.69 -61.74 -10.82
C ALA A 18 -9.06 -61.54 -12.20
N ILE A 19 -8.22 -60.51 -12.34
CA ILE A 19 -7.27 -60.41 -13.46
C ILE A 19 -5.88 -60.18 -12.88
N VAL A 20 -4.97 -60.97 -13.46
CA VAL A 20 -3.60 -61.30 -13.09
C VAL A 20 -2.68 -60.09 -13.08
N PHE A 21 -1.80 -60.06 -12.06
CA PHE A 21 -0.68 -59.14 -11.92
C PHE A 21 0.26 -59.15 -13.14
N THR A 22 0.50 -57.99 -13.73
CA THR A 22 1.80 -57.68 -14.35
C THR A 22 2.29 -56.35 -13.80
N ALA A 23 3.41 -56.43 -13.08
CA ALA A 23 4.11 -55.30 -12.50
C ALA A 23 4.90 -54.58 -13.59
N CYS A 24 4.61 -53.30 -13.82
CA CYS A 24 5.55 -52.35 -14.38
C CYS A 24 5.68 -51.20 -13.40
N ASN A 25 6.75 -51.26 -12.61
CA ASN A 25 7.19 -50.22 -11.71
C ASN A 25 7.68 -49.03 -12.56
N ASN A 26 6.92 -47.95 -12.60
CA ASN A 26 7.38 -46.66 -13.14
C ASN A 26 6.77 -45.53 -12.31
N ASN A 27 7.22 -45.44 -11.05
CA ASN A 27 6.97 -44.27 -10.21
C ASN A 27 7.86 -43.13 -10.70
N ASN A 28 7.45 -42.47 -11.77
CA ASN A 28 7.89 -41.13 -12.10
C ASN A 28 6.88 -40.14 -11.52
N SER A 29 6.77 -40.12 -10.19
CA SER A 29 6.14 -39.02 -9.48
C SER A 29 7.15 -37.88 -9.43
N ASN A 30 7.18 -37.06 -10.47
CA ASN A 30 7.72 -35.71 -10.37
C ASN A 30 6.84 -34.93 -9.39
N SER A 31 7.12 -35.08 -8.10
CA SER A 31 6.81 -34.05 -7.13
C SER A 31 7.69 -32.86 -7.51
N ASN A 32 7.11 -31.89 -8.22
CA ASN A 32 7.67 -30.55 -8.27
C ASN A 32 7.58 -29.95 -6.86
N ASN A 33 8.46 -30.41 -5.98
CA ASN A 33 8.92 -29.59 -4.87
C ASN A 33 9.76 -28.51 -5.54
N SER A 34 9.13 -27.40 -5.88
CA SER A 34 9.87 -26.17 -6.15
C SER A 34 10.68 -25.88 -4.89
N GLU A 35 11.96 -26.24 -4.91
CA GLU A 35 12.88 -25.75 -3.90
C GLU A 35 12.77 -24.23 -3.88
N PRO A 36 12.77 -23.60 -2.69
CA PRO A 36 12.75 -22.15 -2.61
C PRO A 36 13.92 -21.64 -3.43
N VAL A 37 13.63 -20.82 -4.45
CA VAL A 37 14.65 -20.24 -5.30
C VAL A 37 15.53 -19.39 -4.39
N ASN A 38 16.74 -19.88 -4.09
CA ASN A 38 17.72 -19.11 -3.34
C ASN A 38 18.26 -18.02 -4.28
N ASN A 39 17.55 -16.90 -4.37
CA ASN A 39 17.90 -15.76 -5.21
C ASN A 39 19.17 -15.03 -4.75
N GLY A 40 19.86 -15.51 -3.71
CA GLY A 40 21.02 -14.84 -3.10
C GLY A 40 20.68 -13.55 -2.35
N ILE A 41 19.39 -13.17 -2.31
CA ILE A 41 18.87 -12.00 -1.61
C ILE A 41 18.72 -12.36 -0.14
N LYS A 42 19.32 -11.54 0.73
CA LYS A 42 19.20 -11.72 2.17
C LYS A 42 17.78 -11.35 2.64
N PRO A 43 17.21 -12.05 3.63
CA PRO A 43 15.98 -11.62 4.25
C PRO A 43 16.10 -10.20 4.81
N PRO A 44 15.03 -9.38 4.74
CA PRO A 44 15.05 -8.06 5.33
C PRO A 44 15.26 -8.15 6.83
N VAL A 45 16.07 -7.26 7.39
CA VAL A 45 16.22 -7.18 8.84
C VAL A 45 14.95 -6.63 9.47
N THR A 46 14.75 -6.92 10.75
CA THR A 46 13.67 -6.29 11.51
C THR A 46 13.93 -4.78 11.61
N LEU A 47 12.95 -3.99 11.24
CA LEU A 47 12.91 -2.56 11.48
C LEU A 47 12.11 -2.33 12.76
N GLY A 48 12.81 -2.01 13.86
CA GLY A 48 12.17 -1.73 15.14
C GLY A 48 11.31 -0.47 15.05
N ILE A 49 10.24 -0.39 15.84
CA ILE A 49 9.36 0.77 15.89
C ILE A 49 9.17 1.23 17.33
N GLN A 50 9.40 2.51 17.57
CA GLN A 50 9.12 3.18 18.86
C GLN A 50 8.06 4.25 18.65
N ILE A 51 6.95 4.16 19.38
CA ILE A 51 5.93 5.23 19.42
C ILE A 51 6.43 6.33 20.37
N LEU A 52 6.48 7.56 19.87
CA LEU A 52 6.92 8.75 20.59
C LEU A 52 5.72 9.59 21.07
N ASP A 53 4.67 9.71 20.25
CA ASP A 53 3.46 10.47 20.54
C ASP A 53 2.30 9.99 19.67
N MET A 54 1.08 10.43 19.97
CA MET A 54 -0.13 10.13 19.19
C MET A 54 -1.04 11.35 19.11
N TYR A 55 -1.53 11.65 17.90
CA TYR A 55 -2.47 12.74 17.63
C TYR A 55 -3.79 12.23 17.08
N PRO A 56 -4.90 12.98 17.22
CA PRO A 56 -6.17 12.63 16.59
C PRO A 56 -6.07 12.60 15.06
N HIS A 57 -6.76 11.66 14.43
CA HIS A 57 -6.94 11.58 12.98
C HIS A 57 -8.43 11.54 12.63
N ASP A 58 -8.79 12.04 11.45
CA ASP A 58 -10.17 12.03 10.95
C ASP A 58 -10.58 10.59 10.59
N THR A 59 -11.47 9.98 11.38
CA THR A 59 -11.96 8.61 11.14
C THR A 59 -12.83 8.49 9.89
N THR A 60 -13.11 9.58 9.19
CA THR A 60 -13.77 9.57 7.88
C THR A 60 -12.77 9.61 6.72
N SER A 61 -11.48 9.84 7.00
CA SER A 61 -10.43 9.89 5.99
C SER A 61 -9.97 8.49 5.60
N PHE A 62 -10.20 8.12 4.34
CA PHE A 62 -9.63 6.93 3.75
C PHE A 62 -8.26 7.29 3.18
N THR A 63 -7.24 7.38 4.03
CA THR A 63 -5.92 7.91 3.68
C THR A 63 -5.26 7.14 2.53
N GLU A 64 -4.88 7.85 1.47
CA GLU A 64 -4.19 7.29 0.29
C GLU A 64 -2.85 7.96 -0.02
N GLY A 65 -2.55 9.09 0.62
CA GLY A 65 -1.22 9.71 0.54
C GLY A 65 -1.01 10.67 1.69
N LEU A 66 0.17 10.67 2.27
CA LEU A 66 0.50 11.51 3.41
C LEU A 66 1.86 12.20 3.20
N GLU A 67 1.91 13.49 3.47
CA GLU A 67 3.12 14.31 3.38
C GLU A 67 3.16 15.23 4.60
N CYS A 68 4.34 15.64 5.07
CA CYS A 68 4.44 16.54 6.21
C CYS A 68 5.46 17.65 6.03
N ARG A 69 5.16 18.79 6.66
CA ARG A 69 6.08 19.92 6.83
C ARG A 69 5.85 20.50 8.22
N ASP A 70 6.84 20.36 9.08
CA ASP A 70 6.79 20.78 10.48
C ASP A 70 5.59 20.16 11.21
N THR A 71 4.71 20.99 11.79
CA THR A 71 3.49 20.58 12.50
C THR A 71 2.25 20.49 11.59
N VAL A 72 2.45 20.45 10.27
CA VAL A 72 1.37 20.41 9.27
C VAL A 72 1.49 19.16 8.42
N LEU A 73 0.36 18.49 8.24
CA LEU A 73 0.23 17.37 7.32
C LEU A 73 -0.50 17.81 6.06
N TYR A 74 -0.21 17.12 4.98
CA TYR A 74 -0.91 17.17 3.72
C TYR A 74 -1.40 15.75 3.46
N GLU A 75 -2.68 15.59 3.21
CA GLU A 75 -3.30 14.28 3.11
C GLU A 75 -4.21 14.21 1.89
N SER A 76 -4.05 13.15 1.10
CA SER A 76 -5.01 12.73 0.11
C SER A 76 -5.87 11.61 0.67
N SER A 77 -7.18 11.70 0.46
CA SER A 77 -8.09 10.62 0.82
C SER A 77 -8.85 10.08 -0.39
N GLY A 78 -9.08 8.77 -0.38
CA GLY A 78 -9.84 8.02 -1.38
C GLY A 78 -11.35 8.07 -1.18
N LEU A 79 -12.05 7.15 -1.85
CA LEU A 79 -13.51 6.99 -1.98
C LEU A 79 -14.17 8.02 -2.93
N LYS A 80 -14.68 7.52 -4.07
CA LYS A 80 -15.41 8.34 -5.06
C LYS A 80 -16.52 9.17 -4.42
N GLY A 81 -16.55 10.46 -4.75
CA GLY A 81 -17.49 11.43 -4.15
C GLY A 81 -17.14 11.90 -2.74
N LYS A 82 -16.06 11.40 -2.14
CA LYS A 82 -15.52 11.81 -0.84
C LYS A 82 -14.03 12.18 -0.88
N SER A 83 -13.34 11.89 -2.00
CA SER A 83 -11.93 12.18 -2.13
C SER A 83 -11.62 13.67 -1.99
N LYS A 84 -10.56 13.97 -1.25
CA LYS A 84 -10.14 15.33 -0.92
C LYS A 84 -8.62 15.41 -0.78
N LEU A 85 -8.09 16.60 -1.03
CA LEU A 85 -6.75 17.02 -0.64
C LEU A 85 -6.87 17.97 0.56
N SER A 86 -6.21 17.65 1.67
CA SER A 86 -6.35 18.38 2.94
C SER A 86 -5.00 18.87 3.45
N LYS A 87 -4.97 20.09 3.99
CA LYS A 87 -3.90 20.60 4.86
C LYS A 87 -4.38 20.50 6.29
N ILE A 88 -3.65 19.80 7.17
CA ILE A 88 -4.14 19.41 8.50
C ILE A 88 -3.16 19.89 9.58
N ALA A 89 -3.70 20.42 10.68
CA ALA A 89 -2.91 20.75 11.86
C ALA A 89 -2.67 19.49 12.71
N LEU A 90 -1.43 18.97 12.71
CA LEU A 90 -1.03 17.70 13.33
C LEU A 90 -1.65 17.50 14.72
N ARG A 91 -1.43 18.46 15.64
CA ARG A 91 -1.84 18.32 17.05
C ARG A 91 -3.34 18.13 17.26
N SER A 92 -4.16 18.68 16.37
CA SER A 92 -5.62 18.66 16.50
C SER A 92 -6.32 17.69 15.56
N GLY A 93 -5.64 17.24 14.50
CA GLY A 93 -6.23 16.46 13.41
C GLY A 93 -7.24 17.25 12.55
N LYS A 94 -7.38 18.56 12.75
CA LYS A 94 -8.36 19.38 12.02
C LYS A 94 -7.79 19.90 10.71
N ALA A 95 -8.61 19.86 9.66
CA ALA A 95 -8.30 20.50 8.39
C ALA A 95 -8.21 22.02 8.56
N LEU A 96 -7.08 22.59 8.12
CA LEU A 96 -6.83 24.01 7.95
C LEU A 96 -7.27 24.50 6.56
N ARG A 97 -7.24 23.60 5.57
CA ARG A 97 -7.72 23.80 4.20
C ARG A 97 -8.09 22.45 3.60
N GLN A 98 -9.09 22.44 2.73
CA GLN A 98 -9.55 21.27 2.02
C GLN A 98 -9.91 21.65 0.58
N LEU A 99 -9.63 20.74 -0.35
CA LEU A 99 -10.07 20.77 -1.74
C LEU A 99 -10.74 19.43 -2.04
N ASP A 100 -12.03 19.45 -2.36
CA ASP A 100 -12.75 18.25 -2.77
C ASP A 100 -12.46 17.93 -4.24
N LEU A 101 -12.22 16.65 -4.53
CA LEU A 101 -12.09 16.18 -5.91
C LEU A 101 -13.49 16.04 -6.53
N ALA A 102 -13.56 16.14 -7.86
CA ALA A 102 -14.79 15.83 -8.58
C ALA A 102 -15.20 14.37 -8.32
N LYS A 103 -16.51 14.10 -8.31
CA LYS A 103 -17.09 12.87 -7.74
C LYS A 103 -16.66 11.58 -8.45
N GLU A 104 -16.26 11.70 -9.71
CA GLU A 104 -15.77 10.62 -10.56
C GLU A 104 -14.38 10.11 -10.15
N TYR A 105 -13.58 10.94 -9.46
CA TYR A 105 -12.20 10.62 -9.12
C TYR A 105 -12.11 9.96 -7.74
N PHE A 106 -11.29 8.92 -7.67
CA PHE A 106 -10.78 8.36 -6.42
C PHE A 106 -9.37 8.88 -6.22
N GLY A 107 -9.16 9.74 -5.22
CA GLY A 107 -7.86 10.33 -4.93
C GLY A 107 -6.90 9.32 -4.31
N GLU A 108 -5.64 9.36 -4.72
CA GLU A 108 -4.59 8.42 -4.32
C GLU A 108 -3.36 9.17 -3.78
N GLY A 109 -2.16 8.59 -3.84
CA GLY A 109 -0.91 9.15 -3.36
C GLY A 109 -0.64 10.59 -3.78
N ILE A 110 -0.03 11.35 -2.86
CA ILE A 110 0.40 12.72 -3.09
C ILE A 110 1.88 12.87 -2.80
N THR A 111 2.52 13.82 -3.46
CA THR A 111 3.83 14.29 -3.03
C THR A 111 4.02 15.78 -3.28
N ILE A 112 4.95 16.42 -2.57
CA ILE A 112 5.19 17.86 -2.67
C ILE A 112 6.60 18.14 -3.18
N LEU A 113 6.69 18.55 -4.45
CA LEU A 113 7.96 18.83 -5.12
C LEU A 113 7.91 20.19 -5.83
N ASN A 114 8.98 20.99 -5.70
CA ASN A 114 9.16 22.26 -6.41
C ASN A 114 7.99 23.26 -6.27
N GLY A 115 7.39 23.33 -5.07
CA GLY A 115 6.27 24.24 -4.79
C GLY A 115 4.93 23.80 -5.39
N LYS A 116 4.83 22.55 -5.86
CA LYS A 116 3.63 21.94 -6.41
C LYS A 116 3.23 20.74 -5.55
N ILE A 117 1.93 20.47 -5.45
CA ILE A 117 1.40 19.20 -4.93
C ILE A 117 0.97 18.39 -6.15
N TYR A 118 1.48 17.17 -6.25
CA TYR A 118 1.06 16.19 -7.23
C TYR A 118 0.11 15.22 -6.54
N GLN A 119 -1.02 14.89 -7.14
CA GLN A 119 -2.00 13.94 -6.61
C GLN A 119 -2.42 12.95 -7.67
N LEU A 120 -2.24 11.66 -7.38
CA LEU A 120 -2.69 10.58 -8.25
C LEU A 120 -4.20 10.34 -8.11
N THR A 121 -4.73 9.61 -9.08
CA THR A 121 -6.06 9.02 -9.03
C THR A 121 -5.95 7.51 -9.23
N TRP A 122 -6.91 6.73 -8.74
CA TRP A 122 -6.76 5.28 -8.78
C TRP A 122 -6.82 4.72 -10.21
N GLN A 123 -8.01 4.68 -10.80
CA GLN A 123 -8.27 4.11 -12.13
C GLN A 123 -8.62 5.17 -13.17
N GLU A 124 -8.55 6.44 -12.79
CA GLU A 124 -8.92 7.55 -13.68
C GLU A 124 -7.74 8.09 -14.50
N HIS A 125 -6.53 7.57 -14.29
CA HIS A 125 -5.35 7.82 -15.13
C HIS A 125 -4.93 9.30 -15.15
N LYS A 126 -5.21 10.03 -14.06
CA LYS A 126 -4.89 11.45 -13.89
C LYS A 126 -3.93 11.67 -12.73
N CYS A 127 -2.91 12.49 -12.96
CA CYS A 127 -2.16 13.15 -11.91
C CYS A 127 -2.51 14.64 -11.92
N PHE A 128 -3.18 15.13 -10.88
CA PHE A 128 -3.46 16.55 -10.74
C PHE A 128 -2.27 17.28 -10.13
N VAL A 129 -2.04 18.51 -10.60
CA VAL A 129 -0.97 19.38 -10.11
C VAL A 129 -1.59 20.64 -9.53
N TYR A 130 -1.29 20.91 -8.27
CA TYR A 130 -1.78 22.07 -7.54
C TYR A 130 -0.64 22.99 -7.12
N ASP A 131 -0.91 24.30 -7.05
CA ASP A 131 -0.03 25.21 -6.34
C ASP A 131 -0.02 24.85 -4.84
N PHE A 132 1.16 24.67 -4.26
CA PHE A 132 1.32 24.22 -2.87
C PHE A 132 0.72 25.19 -1.84
N LYS A 133 0.71 26.49 -2.13
CA LYS A 133 0.21 27.51 -1.20
C LYS A 133 -1.29 27.69 -1.33
N THR A 134 -1.81 27.71 -2.56
CA THR A 134 -3.21 28.06 -2.82
C THR A 134 -4.14 26.85 -2.98
N PHE A 135 -3.60 25.67 -3.30
CA PHE A 135 -4.37 24.48 -3.72
C PHE A 135 -5.11 24.69 -5.04
N ASP A 136 -4.82 25.75 -5.78
CA ASP A 136 -5.40 25.93 -7.12
C ASP A 136 -4.82 24.88 -8.06
N LYS A 137 -5.68 24.21 -8.84
CA LYS A 137 -5.23 23.29 -9.87
C LYS A 137 -4.56 24.08 -10.98
N ILE A 138 -3.26 23.88 -11.14
CA ILE A 138 -2.41 24.56 -12.13
C ILE A 138 -2.04 23.67 -13.32
N GLY A 139 -2.35 22.37 -13.25
CA GLY A 139 -2.13 21.44 -14.35
C GLY A 139 -2.65 20.04 -14.06
N GLU A 140 -2.49 19.18 -15.05
CA GLU A 140 -2.71 17.74 -14.93
C GLU A 140 -1.87 16.98 -15.95
N PHE A 141 -1.56 15.73 -15.62
CA PHE A 141 -0.96 14.77 -16.52
C PHE A 141 -1.86 13.55 -16.68
N ASN A 142 -1.69 12.85 -17.80
CA ASN A 142 -2.26 11.52 -18.00
C ASN A 142 -1.18 10.47 -17.81
N TYR A 143 -1.55 9.28 -17.34
CA TYR A 143 -0.70 8.10 -17.30
C TYR A 143 -1.47 6.84 -17.67
N GLU A 144 -0.75 5.72 -17.79
CA GLU A 144 -1.34 4.41 -18.05
C GLU A 144 -1.25 3.54 -16.79
N GLY A 145 -2.26 2.70 -16.59
CA GLY A 145 -2.39 1.86 -15.40
C GLY A 145 -2.96 2.60 -14.21
N GLU A 146 -3.00 1.90 -13.07
CA GLU A 146 -3.44 2.49 -11.80
C GLU A 146 -2.37 3.40 -11.19
N GLY A 147 -2.78 4.30 -10.30
CA GLY A 147 -1.88 5.04 -9.42
C GLY A 147 -2.25 4.83 -7.97
N TRP A 148 -1.27 4.47 -7.14
CA TRP A 148 -1.46 4.18 -5.72
C TRP A 148 -0.62 5.17 -4.91
N GLY A 149 0.54 4.80 -4.37
CA GLY A 149 1.42 5.69 -3.63
C GLY A 149 2.27 6.61 -4.51
N MET A 150 2.70 7.73 -3.92
CA MET A 150 3.66 8.65 -4.54
C MET A 150 4.54 9.35 -3.51
N THR A 151 5.84 9.45 -3.78
CA THR A 151 6.81 10.27 -3.04
C THR A 151 7.79 10.92 -4.03
N ASN A 152 8.89 11.53 -3.57
CA ASN A 152 9.92 12.10 -4.45
C ASN A 152 11.33 12.04 -3.85
N ASP A 153 12.36 11.95 -4.69
CA ASP A 153 13.78 12.00 -4.28
C ASP A 153 14.36 13.44 -4.32
N GLY A 154 13.50 14.46 -4.40
CA GLY A 154 13.88 15.85 -4.63
C GLY A 154 14.15 16.21 -6.11
N LYS A 155 14.15 15.23 -7.01
CA LYS A 155 14.38 15.42 -8.46
C LYS A 155 13.29 14.79 -9.33
N HIS A 156 12.88 13.57 -9.01
CA HIS A 156 11.88 12.78 -9.69
C HIS A 156 10.71 12.51 -8.76
N LEU A 157 9.53 12.38 -9.34
CA LEU A 157 8.39 11.76 -8.67
C LEU A 157 8.60 10.24 -8.69
N ILE A 158 8.23 9.56 -7.62
CA ILE A 158 8.31 8.11 -7.50
C ILE A 158 6.90 7.61 -7.22
N MET A 159 6.37 6.79 -8.10
CA MET A 159 4.98 6.31 -8.08
C MET A 159 4.96 4.79 -8.15
N ASP A 160 4.03 4.15 -7.44
CA ASP A 160 3.68 2.75 -7.65
C ASP A 160 2.24 2.61 -8.20
N ASN A 161 1.86 1.36 -8.47
CA ASN A 161 0.54 1.01 -8.98
C ASN A 161 0.01 -0.32 -8.38
N GLY A 162 0.44 -0.66 -7.16
CA GLY A 162 0.03 -1.90 -6.51
C GLY A 162 0.77 -3.17 -6.97
N ASN A 163 1.60 -3.12 -8.01
CA ASN A 163 2.50 -4.22 -8.37
C ASN A 163 3.88 -4.02 -7.75
N ASN A 164 4.81 -4.92 -8.07
CA ASN A 164 6.18 -4.87 -7.57
C ASN A 164 7.10 -3.79 -8.18
N ASN A 165 6.61 -2.79 -8.91
CA ASN A 165 7.46 -1.78 -9.55
C ASN A 165 7.27 -0.38 -8.96
N LEU A 166 8.37 0.35 -8.84
CA LEU A 166 8.38 1.79 -8.60
C LEU A 166 8.82 2.51 -9.88
N TYR A 167 8.01 3.46 -10.32
CA TYR A 167 8.20 4.24 -11.53
C TYR A 167 8.70 5.64 -11.17
N PHE A 168 9.91 5.95 -11.59
CA PHE A 168 10.48 7.29 -11.47
C PHE A 168 10.01 8.11 -12.67
N ARG A 169 9.41 9.27 -12.40
CA ARG A 169 8.81 10.14 -13.40
C ARG A 169 9.42 11.53 -13.35
N ASP A 170 9.63 12.10 -14.53
CA ASP A 170 10.02 13.49 -14.67
C ASP A 170 8.87 14.43 -14.22
N PRO A 171 9.10 15.39 -13.31
CA PRO A 171 8.03 16.19 -12.72
C PRO A 171 7.39 17.22 -13.66
N GLU A 172 8.00 17.50 -14.82
CA GLU A 172 7.50 18.47 -15.80
C GLU A 172 6.76 17.81 -16.97
N THR A 173 7.12 16.57 -17.30
CA THR A 173 6.53 15.81 -18.42
C THR A 173 5.75 14.57 -17.99
N PHE A 174 5.91 14.13 -16.74
CA PHE A 174 5.34 12.93 -16.13
C PHE A 174 5.75 11.60 -16.81
N LYS A 175 6.71 11.65 -17.74
CA LYS A 175 7.25 10.48 -18.43
C LYS A 175 8.08 9.64 -17.47
N ILE A 176 7.99 8.33 -17.62
CA ILE A 176 8.85 7.38 -16.90
C ILE A 176 10.28 7.58 -17.38
N VAL A 177 11.19 7.83 -16.44
CA VAL A 177 12.64 7.96 -16.68
C VAL A 177 13.42 6.78 -16.15
N ASN A 178 12.86 6.05 -15.17
CA ASN A 178 13.42 4.81 -14.64
C ASN A 178 12.31 3.95 -14.02
N THR A 179 12.55 2.64 -13.96
CA THR A 179 11.68 1.69 -13.28
C THR A 179 12.55 0.75 -12.47
N ILE A 180 12.19 0.51 -11.21
CA ILE A 180 12.84 -0.52 -10.39
C ILE A 180 11.81 -1.55 -9.95
N GLY A 181 12.21 -2.82 -9.97
CA GLY A 181 11.41 -3.92 -9.43
C GLY A 181 11.78 -4.19 -7.98
N VAL A 182 10.81 -4.14 -7.08
CA VAL A 182 10.94 -4.42 -5.66
C VAL A 182 10.93 -5.91 -5.41
N ILE A 183 11.90 -6.37 -4.63
CA ILE A 183 12.13 -7.79 -4.35
C ILE A 183 12.58 -7.99 -2.90
N ASP A 184 12.21 -9.13 -2.33
CA ASP A 184 12.76 -9.64 -1.07
C ASP A 184 13.35 -11.06 -1.27
N ASN A 185 13.69 -11.74 -0.17
CA ASN A 185 14.23 -13.09 -0.22
C ASN A 185 13.24 -14.17 -0.70
N ASN A 186 11.96 -13.82 -0.86
CA ASN A 186 10.89 -14.69 -1.35
C ASN A 186 10.55 -14.40 -2.83
N GLY A 187 11.06 -13.31 -3.41
CA GLY A 187 10.85 -12.93 -4.81
C GLY A 187 10.31 -11.51 -4.96
N PRO A 188 9.63 -11.21 -6.08
CA PRO A 188 8.89 -9.95 -6.26
C PRO A 188 7.93 -9.68 -5.11
N LEU A 189 7.91 -8.43 -4.63
CA LEU A 189 6.98 -7.98 -3.60
C LEU A 189 5.92 -7.07 -4.22
N ASP A 190 4.71 -7.60 -4.43
CA ASP A 190 3.53 -6.87 -4.91
C ASP A 190 2.80 -6.14 -3.76
N SER A 191 1.69 -5.48 -4.11
CA SER A 191 0.81 -4.73 -3.19
C SER A 191 1.51 -3.58 -2.49
N ILE A 192 2.52 -3.00 -3.13
CA ILE A 192 3.11 -1.72 -2.72
C ILE A 192 1.98 -0.69 -2.72
N ASN A 193 1.96 0.18 -1.72
CA ASN A 193 1.01 1.27 -1.63
C ASN A 193 1.75 2.53 -1.20
N GLU A 194 1.20 3.33 -0.29
CA GLU A 194 1.76 4.62 0.10
C GLU A 194 3.28 4.60 0.37
N LEU A 195 3.97 5.65 -0.11
CA LEU A 195 5.41 5.73 -0.22
C LEU A 195 5.96 6.96 0.51
N GLU A 196 7.16 6.84 1.08
CA GLU A 196 7.93 7.99 1.57
C GLU A 196 9.44 7.84 1.37
N PHE A 197 10.10 8.83 0.77
CA PHE A 197 11.55 8.81 0.52
C PHE A 197 12.33 9.47 1.67
N VAL A 198 13.16 8.70 2.36
CA VAL A 198 13.93 9.17 3.53
C VAL A 198 15.37 8.69 3.47
N ASP A 199 16.31 9.64 3.52
CA ASP A 199 17.75 9.38 3.61
C ASP A 199 18.27 8.33 2.61
N GLY A 200 17.77 8.41 1.36
CA GLY A 200 18.20 7.52 0.28
C GLY A 200 17.43 6.20 0.18
N PHE A 201 16.41 5.98 1.00
CA PHE A 201 15.57 4.78 0.97
C PHE A 201 14.10 5.14 0.75
N ILE A 202 13.34 4.20 0.21
CA ILE A 202 11.88 4.31 0.07
C ILE A 202 11.24 3.47 1.16
N TYR A 203 10.40 4.10 1.97
CA TYR A 203 9.51 3.42 2.90
C TYR A 203 8.19 3.20 2.18
N ALA A 204 7.60 2.01 2.29
CA ALA A 204 6.35 1.71 1.62
C ALA A 204 5.42 0.91 2.53
N ASN A 205 4.14 1.27 2.54
CA ASN A 205 3.09 0.39 3.03
C ASN A 205 2.89 -0.78 2.07
N ILE A 206 2.56 -1.96 2.61
CA ILE A 206 2.14 -3.11 1.81
C ILE A 206 0.65 -3.36 2.08
N TRP A 207 -0.19 -3.10 1.07
CA TRP A 207 -1.63 -3.19 1.19
C TRP A 207 -2.08 -4.59 1.61
N MET A 208 -3.17 -4.65 2.38
CA MET A 208 -3.68 -5.85 3.04
C MET A 208 -2.73 -6.50 4.06
N THR A 209 -1.71 -5.79 4.52
CA THR A 209 -0.81 -6.25 5.58
C THR A 209 -0.61 -5.18 6.66
N ASN A 210 0.06 -5.55 7.74
CA ASN A 210 0.47 -4.62 8.79
C ASN A 210 1.93 -4.16 8.62
N TYR A 211 2.51 -4.31 7.43
CA TYR A 211 3.93 -4.08 7.23
C TYR A 211 4.23 -2.71 6.60
N ILE A 212 5.33 -2.12 7.05
CA ILE A 212 6.07 -1.09 6.32
C ILE A 212 7.42 -1.69 5.94
N VAL A 213 7.81 -1.56 4.68
CA VAL A 213 9.10 -2.02 4.17
C VAL A 213 10.03 -0.85 3.88
N LYS A 214 11.34 -1.06 4.04
CA LYS A 214 12.39 -0.13 3.65
C LYS A 214 13.11 -0.70 2.44
N ILE A 215 13.06 0.01 1.32
CA ILE A 215 13.52 -0.41 0.00
C ILE A 215 14.74 0.41 -0.39
N ASP A 216 15.79 -0.26 -0.83
CA ASP A 216 16.92 0.37 -1.51
C ASP A 216 16.53 0.71 -2.96
N PRO A 217 16.44 2.00 -3.34
CA PRO A 217 16.01 2.40 -4.68
C PRO A 217 17.03 2.08 -5.77
N VAL A 218 18.28 1.73 -5.42
CA VAL A 218 19.31 1.34 -6.40
C VAL A 218 19.12 -0.10 -6.84
N SER A 219 18.85 -1.01 -5.89
CA SER A 219 18.75 -2.44 -6.15
C SER A 219 17.31 -2.98 -6.21
N GLY A 220 16.33 -2.23 -5.69
CA GLY A 220 14.96 -2.69 -5.46
C GLY A 220 14.82 -3.64 -4.27
N GLN A 221 15.90 -3.94 -3.54
CA GLN A 221 15.84 -4.88 -2.43
C GLN A 221 15.14 -4.28 -1.20
N VAL A 222 14.25 -5.05 -0.60
CA VAL A 222 13.74 -4.77 0.73
C VAL A 222 14.83 -5.07 1.75
N VAL A 223 15.41 -4.02 2.34
CA VAL A 223 16.51 -4.14 3.30
C VAL A 223 16.02 -4.30 4.74
N ALA A 224 14.84 -3.77 5.07
CA ALA A 224 14.24 -3.91 6.39
C ALA A 224 12.71 -3.91 6.35
N LYS A 225 12.06 -4.44 7.39
CA LYS A 225 10.60 -4.53 7.51
C LYS A 225 10.13 -4.30 8.95
N ALA A 226 9.16 -3.40 9.14
CA ALA A 226 8.49 -3.15 10.41
C ALA A 226 7.11 -3.82 10.42
N ASP A 227 6.75 -4.44 11.55
CA ASP A 227 5.43 -5.03 11.80
C ASP A 227 4.62 -4.13 12.74
N LEU A 228 3.46 -3.66 12.27
CA LEU A 228 2.58 -2.75 13.00
C LEU A 228 1.48 -3.49 13.78
N THR A 229 1.46 -4.83 13.79
CA THR A 229 0.37 -5.63 14.39
C THR A 229 0.10 -5.25 15.85
N ASP A 230 1.13 -5.13 16.68
CA ASP A 230 0.96 -4.78 18.09
C ASP A 230 0.44 -3.35 18.30
N LEU A 231 0.86 -2.41 17.43
CA LEU A 231 0.38 -1.03 17.44
C LEU A 231 -1.11 -1.01 17.08
N ILE A 232 -1.50 -1.71 16.02
CA ILE A 232 -2.88 -1.78 15.53
C ILE A 232 -3.79 -2.38 16.61
N ASN A 233 -3.42 -3.54 17.16
CA ASN A 233 -4.20 -4.23 18.19
C ASN A 233 -4.43 -3.38 19.45
N ARG A 234 -3.51 -2.46 19.75
CA ARG A 234 -3.59 -1.61 20.95
C ARG A 234 -4.40 -0.34 20.74
N TYR A 235 -4.33 0.26 19.55
CA TYR A 235 -4.78 1.64 19.34
C TYR A 235 -5.84 1.82 18.25
N VAL A 236 -6.03 0.83 17.38
CA VAL A 236 -7.00 0.88 16.27
C VAL A 236 -8.19 -0.01 16.64
N PRO A 237 -9.43 0.53 16.73
CA PRO A 237 -10.61 -0.25 17.06
C PRO A 237 -10.88 -1.35 16.04
N SER A 238 -11.11 -2.58 16.50
CA SER A 238 -11.51 -3.71 15.65
C SER A 238 -12.89 -3.56 15.01
N THR A 239 -13.66 -2.55 15.43
CA THR A 239 -14.99 -2.22 14.90
C THR A 239 -14.95 -1.33 13.67
N LEU A 240 -13.77 -0.88 13.22
CA LEU A 240 -13.67 -0.15 11.95
C LEU A 240 -14.15 -1.07 10.81
N PRO A 241 -14.86 -0.54 9.80
CA PRO A 241 -15.47 -1.37 8.76
C PRO A 241 -14.43 -2.25 8.06
N ALA A 242 -14.56 -3.56 8.23
CA ALA A 242 -13.74 -4.54 7.49
C ALA A 242 -14.24 -4.73 6.04
N GLU A 243 -15.46 -4.26 5.72
CA GLU A 243 -16.20 -4.63 4.51
C GLU A 243 -15.94 -3.75 3.27
N THR A 244 -15.06 -2.75 3.35
CA THR A 244 -14.61 -1.97 2.17
C THR A 244 -13.09 -1.83 2.21
N ASP A 245 -12.35 -2.77 1.61
CA ASP A 245 -10.89 -2.68 1.33
C ASP A 245 -9.98 -2.23 2.50
N GLY A 246 -10.51 -2.39 3.72
CA GLY A 246 -9.83 -2.46 5.01
C GLY A 246 -9.36 -1.14 5.61
N SER A 247 -9.41 -1.12 6.94
CA SER A 247 -8.70 -0.17 7.78
C SER A 247 -7.23 -0.59 7.94
N TYR A 248 -6.50 -0.66 6.82
CA TYR A 248 -5.08 -1.02 6.80
C TYR A 248 -4.19 0.20 7.08
N PRO A 249 -2.95 -0.02 7.56
CA PRO A 249 -1.93 1.03 7.56
C PRO A 249 -1.74 1.56 6.15
N ASN A 250 -1.81 2.88 6.01
CA ASN A 250 -1.60 3.59 4.76
C ASN A 250 -1.38 5.07 5.07
N GLY A 251 -0.23 5.61 4.68
CA GLY A 251 0.19 6.97 5.03
C GLY A 251 1.44 6.96 5.90
N ILE A 252 2.55 7.44 5.34
CA ILE A 252 3.87 7.57 5.93
C ILE A 252 4.39 8.93 5.51
N CYS A 253 4.86 9.73 6.45
CA CYS A 253 5.63 10.93 6.10
C CYS A 253 6.74 11.18 7.12
N TYR A 254 7.79 11.86 6.68
CA TYR A 254 8.99 12.06 7.47
C TYR A 254 9.24 13.53 7.79
N ASP A 255 9.32 13.82 9.09
CA ASP A 255 9.65 15.13 9.62
C ASP A 255 11.16 15.24 9.81
N HIS A 256 11.82 15.81 8.79
CA HIS A 256 13.27 16.04 8.80
C HIS A 256 13.75 16.97 9.93
N ILE A 257 12.89 17.78 10.54
CA ILE A 257 13.30 18.69 11.63
C ILE A 257 13.48 17.91 12.92
N ASN A 258 12.54 17.01 13.22
CA ASN A 258 12.55 16.24 14.47
C ASN A 258 13.09 14.81 14.32
N ASN A 259 13.44 14.39 13.09
CA ASN A 259 13.93 13.05 12.76
C ASN A 259 12.99 11.94 13.27
N GLN A 260 11.74 12.04 12.81
CA GLN A 260 10.65 11.15 13.20
C GLN A 260 9.70 10.95 12.01
N PHE A 261 8.98 9.84 12.02
CA PHE A 261 7.94 9.54 11.05
C PHE A 261 6.58 9.83 11.65
N TYR A 262 5.63 10.20 10.82
CA TYR A 262 4.22 10.11 11.11
C TYR A 262 3.62 8.99 10.28
N ILE A 263 2.92 8.06 10.94
CA ILE A 263 2.20 6.98 10.28
C ILE A 263 0.73 6.97 10.69
N THR A 264 -0.14 6.57 9.79
CA THR A 264 -1.58 6.42 10.02
C THR A 264 -2.14 5.26 9.20
N GLY A 265 -3.46 5.19 9.07
CA GLY A 265 -4.12 4.26 8.18
C GLY A 265 -5.51 4.69 7.80
N LYS A 266 -6.10 3.91 6.91
CA LYS A 266 -7.43 4.18 6.36
C LYS A 266 -8.46 4.15 7.49
N LEU A 267 -9.13 5.28 7.71
CA LEU A 267 -10.14 5.48 8.77
C LEU A 267 -9.60 5.38 10.20
N TRP A 268 -8.28 5.40 10.40
CA TRP A 268 -7.68 5.28 11.73
C TRP A 268 -8.03 6.49 12.60
N PRO A 269 -8.21 6.32 13.92
CA PRO A 269 -8.50 7.45 14.81
C PRO A 269 -7.25 8.22 15.25
N LYS A 270 -6.07 7.74 14.87
CA LYS A 270 -4.78 8.23 15.36
C LYS A 270 -3.74 8.37 14.25
N ILE A 271 -2.96 9.42 14.36
CA ILE A 271 -1.64 9.55 13.73
C ILE A 271 -0.61 9.21 14.80
N PHE A 272 0.33 8.35 14.48
CA PHE A 272 1.40 7.92 15.37
C PHE A 272 2.68 8.63 14.99
N VAL A 273 3.31 9.29 15.96
CA VAL A 273 4.69 9.76 15.81
C VAL A 273 5.61 8.63 16.20
N VAL A 274 6.47 8.19 15.28
CA VAL A 274 7.31 7.01 15.48
C VAL A 274 8.75 7.25 15.08
N ARG A 275 9.65 6.46 15.65
CA ARG A 275 11.02 6.31 15.18
C ARG A 275 11.27 4.85 14.81
N PHE A 276 11.84 4.65 13.64
CA PHE A 276 12.37 3.35 13.24
C PHE A 276 13.83 3.20 13.68
N PHE A 277 14.24 2.00 14.11
CA PHE A 277 15.60 1.72 14.58
C PHE A 277 16.07 0.31 14.24
#